data_AF-A0A3L6PU56-F1
#
_entry.id   AF-A0A3L6PU56-F1
#
_cell.length_a   1.000
_cell.length_b   1.000
_cell.length_c   1.000
_cell.angle_alpha   90.00
_cell.angle_beta   90.00
_cell.angle_gamma   90.00
#
_symmetry.space_group_name_H-M   'P 1'
#
loop_
_entity.id
_entity.type
_entity.pdbx_description
1 polymer ?
#
loop_
_entity_poly.entity_id
_entity_poly.type
_entity_poly.pdbx_seq_one_letter_code
_entity_poly.pdbx_strand_id
1 'polypeptide(L)'
;MHFMPTVAPPSTCSGDATGEPLRRWRRAMEYHFAGVKFKGRPLGTKETRCILDVKLDRSGRTLEVPHLDIDAETWPLLRNLMALEQRNPDAAGSHVTAYCVFMSQVACTAADVALLSRRGVVAHGLGNDGEVATFFADLCKDVVFTVDEPASNYLRATCQELEKQFQRNW
;
A
#
# COMPACT_ATOMS: atom_id res chain seq x y z
N MET A 1 -6.19 -10.50 41.62
CA MET A 1 -5.99 -10.80 40.19
C MET A 1 -7.17 -11.66 39.72
N HIS A 2 -8.21 -11.04 39.18
CA HIS A 2 -9.40 -11.73 38.68
C HIS A 2 -9.49 -11.55 37.16
N PHE A 3 -9.40 -12.65 36.42
CA PHE A 3 -9.86 -12.75 35.04
C PHE A 3 -11.24 -13.40 35.05
N MET A 4 -12.21 -12.80 34.34
CA MET A 4 -13.25 -13.51 33.58
C MET A 4 -14.04 -12.50 32.70
N PRO A 5 -14.63 -12.98 31.58
CA PRO A 5 -14.99 -12.23 30.38
C PRO A 5 -16.43 -11.68 30.45
N THR A 6 -16.92 -10.99 29.40
CA THR A 6 -18.27 -11.16 28.77
C THR A 6 -18.81 -9.90 28.07
N VAL A 7 -19.08 -10.07 26.77
CA VAL A 7 -20.18 -9.53 25.93
C VAL A 7 -20.21 -8.04 25.56
N ALA A 8 -20.23 -7.81 24.24
CA ALA A 8 -20.64 -6.56 23.61
C ALA A 8 -22.17 -6.37 23.63
N PRO A 9 -22.69 -5.14 23.83
CA PRO A 9 -24.09 -4.80 23.56
C PRO A 9 -24.25 -4.01 22.24
N PRO A 10 -25.49 -3.82 21.76
CA PRO A 10 -25.82 -3.77 20.34
C PRO A 10 -25.80 -2.36 19.73
N SER A 11 -25.77 -2.36 18.40
CA SER A 11 -25.92 -1.22 17.50
C SER A 11 -27.12 -0.33 17.83
N THR A 12 -26.91 0.98 17.93
CA THR A 12 -27.99 1.96 17.70
C THR A 12 -27.50 3.11 16.83
N CYS A 13 -28.31 3.41 15.83
CA CYS A 13 -28.14 4.38 14.76
C CYS A 13 -27.92 5.82 15.25
N SER A 14 -27.11 6.59 14.52
CA SER A 14 -27.44 7.95 14.04
C SER A 14 -26.35 8.41 13.09
N GLY A 15 -26.77 9.01 11.97
CA GLY A 15 -25.91 9.29 10.84
C GLY A 15 -24.83 10.32 11.13
N ASP A 16 -23.65 10.05 10.58
CA ASP A 16 -22.88 11.06 9.91
C ASP A 16 -22.16 10.40 8.74
N ALA A 17 -22.20 11.01 7.55
CA ALA A 17 -21.56 10.48 6.36
C ALA A 17 -20.05 10.79 6.40
N THR A 18 -19.37 10.30 7.43
CA THR A 18 -17.91 10.29 7.51
C THR A 18 -17.48 8.86 7.18
N GLY A 19 -16.88 8.69 6.00
CA GLY A 19 -16.37 7.38 5.57
C GLY A 19 -15.50 6.77 6.68
N GLU A 20 -15.72 5.49 6.94
CA GLU A 20 -14.92 4.71 7.90
C GLU A 20 -13.42 5.02 7.71
N PRO A 21 -12.68 5.30 8.79
CA PRO A 21 -11.27 5.63 8.67
C PRO A 21 -10.55 4.48 7.98
N LEU A 22 -9.81 4.79 6.92
CA LEU A 22 -9.02 3.80 6.20
C LEU A 22 -7.92 3.28 7.12
N ARG A 23 -8.16 2.12 7.73
CA ARG A 23 -7.20 1.49 8.64
C ARG A 23 -6.03 0.86 7.89
N ARG A 24 -6.24 0.38 6.66
CA ARG A 24 -5.25 -0.38 5.88
C ARG A 24 -5.66 -0.49 4.39
N TRP A 25 -4.68 -0.57 3.49
CA TRP A 25 -4.87 -1.06 2.12
C TRP A 25 -5.26 -2.54 2.11
N ARG A 26 -6.05 -2.95 1.11
CA ARG A 26 -6.35 -4.37 0.88
C ARG A 26 -5.21 -5.03 0.10
N ARG A 27 -5.16 -6.36 0.11
CA ARG A 27 -4.13 -7.11 -0.63
C ARG A 27 -4.39 -7.06 -2.13
N ALA A 28 -3.35 -7.26 -2.94
CA ALA A 28 -3.46 -7.22 -4.40
C ALA A 28 -4.53 -8.19 -4.93
N MET A 29 -4.60 -9.40 -4.40
CA MET A 29 -5.59 -10.40 -4.80
C MET A 29 -7.02 -9.99 -4.43
N GLU A 30 -7.23 -9.35 -3.28
CA GLU A 30 -8.56 -8.87 -2.86
C GLU A 30 -9.07 -7.78 -3.81
N TYR A 31 -8.21 -6.82 -4.14
CA TYR A 31 -8.50 -5.82 -5.15
C TYR A 31 -8.77 -6.46 -6.52
N HIS A 32 -7.99 -7.48 -6.89
CA HIS A 32 -8.19 -8.21 -8.13
C HIS A 32 -9.57 -8.88 -8.22
N PHE A 33 -10.00 -9.54 -7.14
CA PHE A 33 -11.33 -10.16 -7.07
C PHE A 33 -12.47 -9.15 -7.11
N ALA A 34 -12.24 -7.94 -6.58
CA ALA A 34 -13.19 -6.83 -6.70
C ALA A 34 -13.16 -6.12 -8.07
N GLY A 35 -12.37 -6.61 -9.03
CA GLY A 35 -12.30 -6.08 -10.39
C GLY A 35 -11.31 -4.93 -10.60
N VAL A 36 -10.50 -4.60 -9.59
CA VAL A 36 -9.39 -3.65 -9.73
C VAL A 36 -8.22 -4.34 -10.43
N LYS A 37 -7.61 -3.66 -11.39
CA LYS A 37 -6.46 -4.15 -12.16
C LYS A 37 -5.20 -3.44 -11.69
N PHE A 38 -4.10 -4.19 -11.59
CA PHE A 38 -2.77 -3.61 -11.42
C PHE A 38 -2.07 -3.52 -12.78
N LYS A 39 -1.27 -2.48 -12.97
CA LYS A 39 -0.48 -2.28 -14.19
C LYS A 39 0.85 -1.60 -13.88
N GLY A 40 1.94 -2.25 -14.26
CA GLY A 40 3.27 -1.67 -14.24
C GLY A 40 3.45 -0.53 -15.23
N ARG A 41 4.25 0.47 -14.86
CA ARG A 41 4.66 1.57 -15.75
C ARG A 41 6.17 1.73 -15.77
N PRO A 42 6.80 1.94 -16.94
CA PRO A 42 8.24 2.15 -17.00
C PRO A 42 8.65 3.45 -16.30
N LEU A 43 9.75 3.39 -15.56
CA LEU A 43 10.41 4.53 -14.94
C LEU A 43 11.20 5.35 -15.98
N GLY A 44 11.51 6.61 -15.65
CA GLY A 44 12.35 7.47 -16.48
C GLY A 44 11.65 8.05 -17.71
N THR A 45 10.32 7.93 -17.78
CA THR A 45 9.51 8.55 -18.83
C THR A 45 9.04 9.94 -18.39
N LYS A 46 8.57 10.78 -19.33
CA LYS A 46 7.98 12.09 -19.01
C LYS A 46 6.80 11.99 -18.03
N GLU A 47 6.13 10.84 -17.98
CA GLU A 47 4.92 10.60 -17.21
C GLU A 47 5.15 9.85 -15.89
N THR A 48 6.33 9.24 -15.71
CA THR A 48 6.74 8.47 -14.52
C THR A 48 8.16 8.86 -14.15
N ARG A 49 8.28 9.88 -13.30
CA ARG A 49 9.55 10.47 -12.90
C ARG A 49 10.23 9.67 -11.78
N CYS A 50 9.45 9.02 -10.92
CA CYS A 50 10.00 8.24 -9.81
C CYS A 50 9.09 7.07 -9.40
N ILE A 51 9.59 6.21 -8.52
CA ILE A 51 8.87 5.04 -7.99
C ILE A 51 7.60 5.39 -7.20
N LEU A 52 7.50 6.64 -6.74
CA LEU A 52 6.38 7.13 -5.95
C LEU A 52 5.18 7.53 -6.83
N ASP A 53 5.32 7.60 -8.16
CA ASP A 53 4.28 8.05 -9.10
C ASP A 53 3.16 7.01 -9.35
N VAL A 54 2.51 6.59 -8.26
CA VAL A 54 1.34 5.71 -8.27
C VAL A 54 0.11 6.50 -8.68
N LYS A 55 -0.65 5.98 -9.64
CA LYS A 55 -1.84 6.66 -10.19
C LYS A 55 -2.99 5.69 -10.30
N LEU A 56 -4.18 6.18 -10.00
CA LEU A 56 -5.42 5.49 -10.35
C LEU A 56 -5.91 6.04 -11.70
N ASP A 57 -6.30 5.15 -12.61
CA ASP A 57 -6.86 5.59 -13.89
C ASP A 57 -8.17 6.39 -13.68
N ARG A 58 -8.60 7.10 -14.73
CA ARG A 58 -9.81 7.93 -14.68
C ARG A 58 -11.08 7.13 -14.37
N SER A 59 -11.07 5.82 -14.59
CA SER A 59 -12.22 4.95 -14.33
C SER A 59 -12.30 4.46 -12.88
N GLY A 60 -11.23 4.66 -12.10
CA GLY A 60 -11.11 4.14 -10.74
C GLY A 60 -10.82 2.64 -10.69
N ARG A 61 -10.47 2.00 -11.82
CA ARG A 61 -10.39 0.53 -11.93
C ARG A 61 -8.99 0.00 -12.15
N THR A 62 -8.06 0.82 -12.63
CA THR A 62 -6.68 0.38 -12.84
C THR A 62 -5.74 1.18 -11.97
N LEU A 63 -5.09 0.50 -11.02
CA LEU A 63 -4.00 1.05 -10.25
C LEU A 63 -2.71 0.87 -11.02
N GLU A 64 -2.17 1.98 -11.52
CA GLU A 64 -0.93 2.05 -12.24
C GLU A 64 0.22 2.38 -11.28
N VAL A 65 1.18 1.46 -11.17
CA VAL A 65 2.31 1.57 -10.24
C VAL A 65 3.60 1.56 -11.07
N PRO A 66 4.55 2.46 -10.79
CA PRO A 66 5.87 2.40 -11.43
C PRO A 66 6.52 1.02 -11.21
N HIS A 67 7.15 0.50 -12.26
CA HIS A 67 7.85 -0.78 -12.20
C HIS A 67 9.00 -0.71 -11.20
N LEU A 68 9.03 -1.64 -10.26
CA LEU A 68 10.09 -1.80 -9.27
C LEU A 68 10.85 -3.09 -9.56
N ASP A 69 12.12 -2.95 -9.92
CA ASP A 69 13.04 -4.08 -10.02
C ASP A 69 13.73 -4.26 -8.66
N ILE A 70 13.57 -5.45 -8.07
CA ILE A 70 14.08 -5.77 -6.74
C ILE A 70 15.41 -6.49 -6.87
N ASP A 71 16.43 -5.82 -6.38
CA ASP A 71 17.79 -6.33 -6.22
C ASP A 71 18.26 -6.25 -4.75
N ALA A 72 19.53 -6.57 -4.51
CA ALA A 72 20.12 -6.55 -3.18
C ALA A 72 20.16 -5.15 -2.53
N GLU A 73 20.18 -4.09 -3.35
CA GLU A 73 20.30 -2.70 -2.89
C GLU A 73 18.94 -2.04 -2.63
N THR A 74 17.86 -2.59 -3.18
CA THR A 74 16.50 -2.07 -3.06
C THR A 74 16.06 -1.93 -1.60
N TRP A 75 16.28 -2.96 -0.78
CA TRP A 75 15.84 -2.94 0.62
C TRP A 75 16.66 -2.00 1.51
N PRO A 76 18.01 -2.01 1.47
CA PRO A 76 18.82 -1.01 2.16
C PRO A 76 18.47 0.42 1.74
N LEU A 77 18.27 0.66 0.44
CA LEU A 77 17.92 1.98 -0.08
C LEU A 77 16.60 2.49 0.50
N LEU A 78 15.53 1.69 0.43
CA LEU A 78 14.22 2.08 0.97
C LEU A 78 14.28 2.34 2.48
N ARG A 79 14.98 1.50 3.25
CA ARG A 79 15.18 1.73 4.70
C ARG A 79 15.91 3.02 5.00
N ASN A 80 16.97 3.32 4.24
CA ASN A 80 17.73 4.55 4.41
C ASN A 80 16.90 5.79 4.07
N LEU A 81 16.08 5.73 3.02
CA LEU A 81 15.18 6.82 2.64
C LEU A 81 14.08 7.03 3.69
N MET A 82 13.48 5.96 4.22
CA MET A 82 12.51 6.07 5.32
C MET A 82 13.14 6.65 6.60
N ALA A 83 14.37 6.25 6.94
CA ALA A 83 15.10 6.82 8.07
C ALA A 83 15.43 8.31 7.87
N LEU A 84 15.71 8.73 6.62
CA LEU A 84 15.92 10.14 6.27
C LEU A 84 14.63 10.95 6.49
N GLU A 85 13.48 10.43 6.07
CA GLU A 85 12.17 11.05 6.31
C GLU A 85 11.89 11.21 7.81
N GLN A 86 12.09 10.14 8.58
CA GLN A 86 11.88 10.15 10.03
C GLN A 86 12.80 11.12 10.78
N ARG A 87 14.02 11.34 10.28
CA ARG A 87 14.97 12.29 10.86
C ARG A 87 14.70 13.73 10.48
N ASN A 88 13.98 13.98 9.39
CA ASN A 88 13.76 15.32 8.82
C ASN A 88 12.29 15.53 8.40
N PRO A 89 11.31 15.34 9.29
CA PRO A 89 9.90 15.30 8.92
C PRO A 89 9.42 16.59 8.23
N ASP A 90 9.89 17.76 8.67
CA ASP A 90 9.48 19.05 8.12
C ASP A 90 10.00 19.31 6.70
N ALA A 91 11.14 18.73 6.33
CA ALA A 91 11.81 18.98 5.05
C ALA A 91 11.58 17.85 4.03
N ALA A 92 11.54 16.60 4.48
CA ALA A 92 11.45 15.44 3.61
C ALA A 92 10.01 14.94 3.42
N GLY A 93 9.12 15.21 4.39
CA GLY A 93 7.79 14.60 4.43
C GLY A 93 7.86 13.08 4.67
N SER A 94 6.89 12.33 4.14
CA SER A 94 6.75 10.89 4.40
C SER A 94 6.28 10.09 3.17
N HIS A 95 6.63 10.55 1.97
CA HIS A 95 6.18 9.95 0.72
C HIS A 95 6.76 8.54 0.49
N VAL A 96 8.05 8.33 0.79
CA VAL A 96 8.70 7.02 0.69
C VAL A 96 8.10 6.07 1.72
N THR A 97 7.89 6.53 2.96
CA THR A 97 7.24 5.74 4.00
C THR A 97 5.83 5.36 3.58
N ALA A 98 5.04 6.29 3.05
CA ALA A 98 3.68 6.03 2.54
C ALA A 98 3.69 4.98 1.41
N TYR A 99 4.64 5.07 0.48
CA TYR A 99 4.81 4.09 -0.60
C TYR A 99 5.20 2.70 -0.06
N CYS A 100 6.13 2.63 0.88
CA CYS A 100 6.56 1.36 1.48
C CYS A 100 5.41 0.70 2.26
N VAL A 101 4.63 1.48 3.00
CA VAL A 101 3.42 1.01 3.70
C VAL A 101 2.36 0.52 2.70
N PHE A 102 2.16 1.22 1.59
CA PHE A 102 1.31 0.75 0.50
C PHE A 102 1.78 -0.59 -0.07
N MET A 103 3.06 -0.71 -0.45
CA MET A 103 3.61 -1.93 -1.03
C MET A 103 3.55 -3.11 -0.05
N SER A 104 3.86 -2.90 1.23
CA SER A 104 3.81 -3.96 2.25
C SER A 104 2.40 -4.49 2.53
N GLN A 105 1.39 -3.64 2.38
CA GLN A 105 0.00 -4.05 2.60
C GLN A 105 -0.58 -4.73 1.36
N VAL A 106 -0.25 -4.26 0.15
CA VAL A 106 -0.73 -4.83 -1.11
C VAL A 106 0.00 -6.14 -1.45
N ALA A 107 1.31 -6.22 -1.24
CA ALA A 107 2.16 -7.39 -1.54
C ALA A 107 2.36 -8.31 -0.31
N CYS A 108 1.27 -8.63 0.39
CA CYS A 108 1.33 -9.29 1.70
C CYS A 108 1.63 -10.81 1.63
N THR A 109 1.33 -11.46 0.50
CA THR A 109 1.52 -12.90 0.30
C THR A 109 2.24 -13.20 -1.00
N ALA A 110 2.79 -14.42 -1.13
CA ALA A 110 3.38 -14.88 -2.38
C ALA A 110 2.41 -14.77 -3.58
N ALA A 111 1.12 -15.02 -3.37
CA ALA A 111 0.10 -14.87 -4.42
C ALA A 111 -0.09 -13.41 -4.86
N ASP A 112 -0.01 -12.47 -3.90
CA ASP A 112 -0.09 -11.04 -4.20
C ASP A 112 1.14 -10.59 -5.00
N VAL A 113 2.34 -11.00 -4.59
CA VAL A 113 3.59 -10.71 -5.32
C VAL A 113 3.56 -11.32 -6.72
N ALA A 114 3.13 -12.58 -6.86
CA ALA A 114 2.99 -13.24 -8.16
C ALA A 114 2.03 -12.48 -9.08
N LEU A 115 0.91 -11.99 -8.55
CA LEU A 115 -0.02 -11.13 -9.31
C LEU A 115 0.67 -9.84 -9.75
N LEU A 116 1.32 -9.13 -8.83
CA LEU A 116 2.01 -7.87 -9.14
C LEU A 116 3.11 -8.07 -10.18
N SER A 117 3.84 -9.18 -10.10
CA SER A 117 4.88 -9.55 -11.08
C SER A 117 4.30 -9.80 -12.46
N ARG A 118 3.22 -10.59 -12.56
CA ARG A 118 2.50 -10.82 -13.84
C ARG A 118 1.93 -9.54 -14.45
N ARG A 119 1.66 -8.52 -13.62
CA ARG A 119 1.18 -7.20 -14.07
C ARG A 119 2.30 -6.21 -14.35
N GLY A 120 3.56 -6.61 -14.21
CA GLY A 120 4.74 -5.80 -14.45
C GLY A 120 4.97 -4.72 -13.39
N VAL A 121 4.37 -4.82 -12.21
CA VAL A 121 4.59 -3.87 -11.11
C VAL A 121 5.90 -4.19 -10.39
N VAL A 122 6.20 -5.47 -10.19
CA VAL A 122 7.41 -5.93 -9.51
C VAL A 122 8.18 -6.90 -10.40
N ALA A 123 9.48 -6.71 -10.54
CA ALA A 123 10.41 -7.75 -10.99
C ALA A 123 11.35 -8.11 -9.84
N HIS A 124 11.77 -9.37 -9.74
CA HIS A 124 12.79 -9.78 -8.79
C HIS A 124 13.55 -10.99 -9.31
N GLY A 125 14.84 -11.08 -8.94
CA GLY A 125 15.68 -12.26 -9.15
C GLY A 125 15.66 -13.27 -8.00
N LEU A 126 14.83 -13.06 -6.98
CA LEU A 126 14.75 -13.92 -5.78
C LEU A 126 14.12 -15.29 -6.08
N GLY A 127 14.46 -16.29 -5.27
CA GLY A 127 14.11 -17.70 -5.51
C GLY A 127 12.61 -18.01 -5.43
N ASN A 128 11.82 -17.20 -4.72
CA ASN A 128 10.36 -17.30 -4.69
C ASN A 128 9.68 -15.97 -4.32
N ASP A 129 8.42 -15.84 -4.71
CA ASP A 129 7.55 -14.67 -4.43
C ASP A 129 7.31 -14.43 -2.93
N GLY A 130 7.42 -15.48 -2.10
CA GLY A 130 7.21 -15.40 -0.65
C GLY A 130 8.31 -14.60 0.06
N GLU A 131 9.56 -14.73 -0.37
CA GLU A 131 10.68 -13.94 0.16
C GLU A 131 10.45 -12.44 -0.04
N VAL A 132 9.98 -12.04 -1.22
CA VAL A 132 9.62 -10.64 -1.51
C VAL A 132 8.53 -10.13 -0.57
N ALA A 133 7.48 -10.93 -0.36
CA ALA A 133 6.40 -10.57 0.56
C ALA A 133 6.92 -10.39 2.00
N THR A 134 7.82 -11.27 2.45
CA THR A 134 8.48 -11.15 3.75
C THR A 134 9.33 -9.89 3.84
N PHE A 135 10.14 -9.57 2.83
CA PHE A 135 10.95 -8.35 2.83
C PHE A 135 10.12 -7.07 2.89
N PHE A 136 9.00 -7.01 2.16
CA PHE A 136 8.07 -5.89 2.27
C PHE A 136 7.42 -5.79 3.65
N ALA A 137 7.02 -6.91 4.25
CA ALA A 137 6.50 -6.91 5.61
C ALA A 137 7.55 -6.42 6.63
N ASP A 138 8.79 -6.90 6.50
CA ASP A 138 9.92 -6.51 7.34
C ASP A 138 10.40 -5.08 7.11
N LEU A 139 10.11 -4.49 5.94
CA LEU A 139 10.43 -3.09 5.63
C LEU A 139 9.61 -2.12 6.49
N CYS A 140 8.35 -2.49 6.77
CA CYS A 140 7.42 -1.68 7.55
C CYS A 140 7.22 -2.19 8.98
N LYS A 141 8.03 -3.17 9.41
CA LYS A 141 8.06 -3.60 10.80
C LYS A 141 8.48 -2.44 11.68
N ASP A 142 7.74 -2.23 12.76
CA ASP A 142 7.94 -1.14 13.74
C ASP A 142 7.70 0.29 13.19
N VAL A 143 7.16 0.43 11.99
CA VAL A 143 6.77 1.73 11.42
C VAL A 143 5.38 2.11 11.90
N VAL A 144 5.29 3.20 12.67
CA VAL A 144 4.00 3.81 13.06
C VAL A 144 3.61 4.82 11.98
N PHE A 145 2.66 4.44 11.12
CA PHE A 145 2.19 5.30 10.03
C PHE A 145 0.67 5.25 9.89
N THR A 146 0.02 6.41 9.95
CA THR A 146 -1.43 6.53 9.85
C THR A 146 -1.84 6.73 8.39
N VAL A 147 -2.49 5.70 7.80
CA VAL A 147 -2.91 5.73 6.38
C VAL A 147 -3.91 6.86 6.10
N ASP A 148 -4.73 7.22 7.10
CA ASP A 148 -5.76 8.26 6.96
C ASP A 148 -5.27 9.66 7.38
N GLU A 149 -3.97 9.87 7.60
CA GLU A 149 -3.44 11.21 7.88
C GLU A 149 -3.11 11.95 6.57
N PRO A 150 -3.81 13.07 6.25
CA PRO A 150 -3.69 13.70 4.94
C PRO A 150 -2.35 14.41 4.72
N ALA A 151 -1.69 14.87 5.79
CA ALA A 151 -0.38 15.51 5.72
C ALA A 151 0.74 14.49 5.43
N SER A 152 0.55 13.23 5.81
CA SER A 152 1.58 12.19 5.80
C SER A 152 1.43 11.21 4.63
N ASN A 153 0.23 11.01 4.10
CA ASN A 153 -0.01 10.00 3.07
C ASN A 153 -0.49 10.60 1.74
N TYR A 154 0.44 10.79 0.80
CA TYR A 154 0.12 11.25 -0.55
C TYR A 154 -0.78 10.28 -1.34
N LEU A 155 -0.84 9.00 -0.95
CA LEU A 155 -1.69 7.97 -1.57
C LEU A 155 -3.08 7.88 -0.93
N ARG A 156 -3.40 8.72 0.06
CA ARG A 156 -4.69 8.68 0.77
C ARG A 156 -5.88 8.72 -0.18
N ALA A 157 -5.89 9.69 -1.11
CA ALA A 157 -7.00 9.85 -2.06
C ALA A 157 -7.19 8.61 -2.94
N THR A 158 -6.08 8.01 -3.39
CA THR A 158 -6.09 6.76 -4.16
C THR A 158 -6.68 5.60 -3.36
N CYS A 159 -6.31 5.49 -2.08
CA CYS A 159 -6.84 4.45 -1.19
C CYS A 159 -8.35 4.61 -0.97
N GLN A 160 -8.82 5.84 -0.73
CA GLN A 160 -10.24 6.15 -0.55
C GLN A 160 -11.06 5.81 -1.79
N GLU A 161 -10.56 6.12 -2.98
CA GLU A 161 -11.26 5.81 -4.21
C GLU A 161 -11.34 4.30 -4.47
N LEU A 162 -10.25 3.56 -4.21
CA LEU A 162 -10.27 2.10 -4.33
C LEU A 162 -11.22 1.43 -3.33
N GLU A 163 -11.31 1.94 -2.10
CA GLU A 163 -12.23 1.42 -1.10
C GLU A 163 -13.69 1.63 -1.50
N LYS A 164 -14.05 2.80 -2.04
CA LYS A 164 -15.39 3.05 -2.60
C LYS A 164 -15.73 2.09 -3.73
N GLN A 165 -14.77 1.81 -4.61
CA GLN A 165 -14.96 0.88 -5.74
C GLN A 165 -15.16 -0.56 -5.23
N PHE A 166 -14.39 -0.96 -4.22
CA PHE A 166 -14.54 -2.26 -3.58
C PHE A 166 -15.94 -2.43 -2.97
N GLN A 167 -16.40 -1.44 -2.20
CA GLN A 167 -17.73 -1.44 -1.57
C GLN A 167 -18.88 -1.41 -2.58
N ARG A 168 -18.67 -0.91 -3.80
CA ARG A 168 -19.69 -0.90 -4.85
C ARG A 168 -19.83 -2.24 -5.57
N ASN A 169 -18.77 -3.05 -5.57
CA ASN A 169 -18.69 -4.28 -6.36
C ASN A 169 -18.97 -5.55 -5.51
N TRP A 170 -19.35 -5.39 -4.25
CA TRP A 170 -19.67 -6.45 -3.29
C TRP A 170 -21.04 -6.21 -2.66
#